data_AF-A0A954Z7H6-F1
#
_entry.id   AF-A0A954Z7H6-F1
#
_cell.length_a   1.000
_cell.length_b   1.000
_cell.length_c   1.000
_cell.angle_alpha   90.00
_cell.angle_beta   90.00
_cell.angle_gamma   90.00
#
_symmetry.space_group_name_H-M   'P 1'
#
loop_
_entity.id
_entity.type
_entity.pdbx_description
1 polymer ?
#
loop_
_entity_poly.entity_id
_entity_poly.type
_entity_poly.pdbx_seq_one_letter_code
_entity_poly.pdbx_strand_id
1 'polypeptide(L)'
;MDLTSKTLRRAATDVETAGEVIKSLGDLAQWIVRDDALERVAVRTANDTLVSPPQIDGCARSPGACLVATVSETGAASILREGYLTPLHWVADREHDGRLPNGLRRVADHVLAQLQLRGYGLQLMLPGQKGPRLPLFSDLDEDMESAFAPLACGLEMLREQVRPGLRTASTGRYVDGAIGAVGHVAAKTQAVLEFPPRSPTKRLTHWFVPAGECVRVARETAARRAARSIRSTPLEVRGFPEVDDFRRQLSALAACSGVEPPATSDFAVLQDHYQWLQSLSASEADDYYHRTLYPQIVRRGFVDGPPPDARPTHFVTVVSSPPLIGLAHELFRFERTLIMYTSPTEAASISENRSDFHQRAEEARRLIDPKRRAGVVVAPIRYRPELAGASLWSSLRCEMENSVLQFIRDVGRGRVMWDMTSGLRIFSHVLEKSFARPGDWMLTINQQWSAQRGNRIPCTETIVAWKHGELIE
;
A
#
# COMPACT_ATOMS: atom_id res chain seq x y z
N MET A 1 -31.47 -27.10 15.42
CA MET A 1 -30.06 -27.57 15.29
C MET A 1 -30.08 -28.78 14.38
N ASP A 2 -30.27 -28.46 13.11
CA ASP A 2 -31.08 -29.20 12.14
C ASP A 2 -30.23 -30.00 11.17
N LEU A 3 -30.88 -30.86 10.39
CA LEU A 3 -30.33 -31.81 9.41
C LEU A 3 -28.99 -31.41 8.76
N THR A 4 -28.80 -30.14 8.38
CA THR A 4 -27.56 -29.56 7.84
C THR A 4 -26.31 -29.89 8.67
N SER A 5 -26.34 -29.72 9.99
CA SER A 5 -25.19 -29.99 10.85
C SER A 5 -24.83 -31.49 10.89
N LYS A 6 -25.84 -32.37 10.87
CA LYS A 6 -25.63 -33.83 10.82
C LYS A 6 -25.04 -34.25 9.48
N THR A 7 -25.53 -33.68 8.37
CA THR A 7 -25.01 -33.92 7.02
C THR A 7 -23.54 -33.49 6.92
N LEU A 8 -23.19 -32.29 7.40
CA LEU A 8 -21.80 -31.79 7.38
C LEU A 8 -20.83 -32.64 8.20
N ARG A 9 -21.28 -33.16 9.36
CA ARG A 9 -20.47 -34.08 10.18
C ARG A 9 -20.31 -35.45 9.52
N ARG A 10 -21.38 -35.98 8.92
CA ARG A 10 -21.30 -37.25 8.16
C ARG A 10 -20.36 -37.10 6.96
N ALA A 11 -20.43 -35.98 6.25
CA ALA A 11 -19.55 -35.65 5.13
C ALA A 11 -18.06 -35.60 5.52
N ALA A 12 -17.73 -35.40 6.80
CA ALA A 12 -16.34 -35.42 7.25
C ALA A 12 -15.71 -36.83 7.13
N THR A 13 -16.50 -37.90 7.30
CA THR A 13 -16.04 -39.29 7.35
C THR A 13 -16.52 -40.14 6.18
N ASP A 14 -17.61 -39.75 5.51
CA ASP A 14 -18.22 -40.48 4.38
C ASP A 14 -17.97 -39.74 3.06
N VAL A 15 -17.19 -40.35 2.16
CA VAL A 15 -16.79 -39.74 0.89
C VAL A 15 -17.96 -39.52 -0.07
N GLU A 16 -19.01 -40.35 0.00
CA GLU A 16 -20.20 -40.17 -0.84
C GLU A 16 -21.00 -38.94 -0.41
N THR A 17 -21.30 -38.83 0.90
CA THR A 17 -21.91 -37.64 1.49
C THR A 17 -21.03 -36.40 1.25
N ALA A 18 -19.70 -36.52 1.35
CA ALA A 18 -18.76 -35.45 1.03
C ALA A 18 -18.87 -34.97 -0.42
N GLY A 19 -18.97 -35.91 -1.36
CA GLY A 19 -19.16 -35.63 -2.78
C GLY A 19 -20.46 -34.89 -3.06
N GLU A 20 -21.56 -35.28 -2.40
CA GLU A 20 -22.84 -34.57 -2.50
C GLU A 20 -22.76 -33.15 -1.95
N VAL A 21 -22.12 -32.96 -0.80
CA VAL A 21 -21.88 -31.63 -0.21
C VAL A 21 -21.03 -30.76 -1.13
N ILE A 22 -19.89 -31.27 -1.62
CA ILE A 22 -19.01 -30.54 -2.55
C ILE A 22 -19.74 -30.19 -3.85
N LYS A 23 -20.47 -31.15 -4.42
CA LYS A 23 -21.28 -30.93 -5.63
C LYS A 23 -22.36 -29.87 -5.39
N SER A 24 -22.97 -29.86 -4.19
CA SER A 24 -23.91 -28.81 -3.83
C SER A 24 -23.20 -27.46 -3.75
N LEU A 25 -22.04 -27.36 -3.09
CA LEU A 25 -21.33 -26.10 -2.96
C LEU A 25 -20.78 -25.53 -4.27
N GLY A 26 -20.59 -26.38 -5.29
CA GLY A 26 -20.06 -25.98 -6.59
C GLY A 26 -18.68 -25.31 -6.43
N ASP A 27 -18.47 -24.17 -7.10
CA ASP A 27 -17.19 -23.45 -7.04
C ASP A 27 -16.86 -22.90 -5.64
N LEU A 28 -17.86 -22.75 -4.76
CA LEU A 28 -17.65 -22.34 -3.37
C LEU A 28 -16.94 -23.43 -2.57
N ALA A 29 -16.98 -24.69 -3.00
CA ALA A 29 -16.37 -25.81 -2.29
C ALA A 29 -14.87 -25.57 -2.03
N GLN A 30 -14.13 -25.06 -3.01
CA GLN A 30 -12.69 -24.77 -2.89
C GLN A 30 -12.35 -23.69 -1.85
N TRP A 31 -13.35 -22.89 -1.48
CA TRP A 31 -13.23 -21.80 -0.52
C TRP A 31 -13.54 -22.24 0.91
N ILE A 32 -14.50 -23.13 1.08
CA ILE A 32 -15.06 -23.44 2.40
C ILE A 32 -14.84 -24.88 2.86
N VAL A 33 -14.55 -25.81 1.96
CA VAL A 33 -14.29 -27.22 2.28
C VAL A 33 -12.81 -27.42 2.59
N ARG A 34 -12.51 -28.30 3.54
CA ARG A 34 -11.13 -28.64 3.89
C ARG A 34 -10.41 -29.33 2.73
N ASP A 35 -9.12 -29.03 2.58
CA ASP A 35 -8.28 -29.57 1.50
C ASP A 35 -8.26 -31.11 1.53
N ASP A 36 -8.17 -31.72 2.72
CA ASP A 36 -8.15 -33.18 2.87
C ASP A 36 -9.46 -33.84 2.42
N ALA A 37 -10.60 -33.15 2.56
CA ALA A 37 -11.88 -33.65 2.07
C ALA A 37 -12.02 -33.48 0.55
N LEU A 38 -11.57 -32.35 0.01
CA LEU A 38 -11.50 -32.11 -1.44
C LEU A 38 -10.62 -33.17 -2.12
N GLU A 39 -9.44 -33.45 -1.57
CA GLU A 39 -8.51 -34.48 -2.07
C GLU A 39 -9.15 -35.88 -2.06
N ARG A 40 -9.81 -36.27 -0.95
CA ARG A 40 -10.51 -37.56 -0.87
C ARG A 40 -11.57 -37.73 -1.97
N VAL A 41 -12.35 -36.70 -2.22
CA VAL A 41 -13.39 -36.74 -3.26
C VAL A 41 -12.79 -36.67 -4.67
N ALA A 42 -11.74 -35.87 -4.89
CA ALA A 42 -11.04 -35.77 -6.16
C ALA A 42 -10.47 -37.12 -6.60
N VAL A 43 -9.78 -37.83 -5.71
CA VAL A 43 -9.22 -39.17 -5.97
C VAL A 43 -10.32 -40.17 -6.34
N ARG A 44 -11.45 -40.14 -5.64
CA ARG A 44 -12.55 -41.09 -5.89
C ARG A 44 -13.33 -40.81 -7.18
N THR A 45 -13.43 -39.54 -7.56
CA THR A 45 -14.22 -39.11 -8.73
C THR A 45 -13.38 -38.88 -9.98
N ALA A 46 -12.04 -39.05 -9.89
CA ALA A 46 -11.09 -38.70 -10.94
C ALA A 46 -11.25 -37.25 -11.42
N ASN A 47 -11.55 -36.31 -10.50
CA ASN A 47 -11.77 -34.90 -10.80
C ASN A 47 -10.71 -34.01 -10.15
N ASP A 48 -9.59 -33.83 -10.84
CA ASP A 48 -8.45 -33.01 -10.37
C ASP A 48 -8.77 -31.51 -10.27
N THR A 49 -9.89 -31.05 -10.84
CA THR A 49 -10.29 -29.63 -10.72
C THR A 49 -10.66 -29.28 -9.29
N LEU A 50 -11.10 -30.23 -8.46
CA LEU A 50 -11.50 -29.98 -7.07
C LEU A 50 -10.33 -29.54 -6.16
N VAL A 51 -9.10 -29.93 -6.51
CA VAL A 51 -7.88 -29.58 -5.76
C VAL A 51 -7.11 -28.40 -6.37
N SER A 52 -7.65 -27.84 -7.46
CA SER A 52 -7.10 -26.63 -8.07
C SER A 52 -7.30 -25.42 -7.14
N PRO A 53 -6.40 -24.41 -7.18
CA PRO A 53 -6.57 -23.21 -6.38
C PRO A 53 -7.91 -22.53 -6.68
N PRO A 54 -8.61 -22.01 -5.65
CA PRO A 54 -9.87 -21.31 -5.86
C PRO A 54 -9.71 -20.18 -6.86
N GLN A 55 -10.55 -20.18 -7.89
CA GLN A 55 -10.61 -19.10 -8.85
C GLN A 55 -11.56 -18.03 -8.33
N ILE A 56 -11.14 -16.77 -8.44
CA ILE A 56 -12.03 -15.61 -8.35
C ILE A 56 -12.32 -15.19 -9.79
N ASP A 57 -13.60 -14.97 -10.10
CA ASP A 57 -14.03 -14.44 -11.39
C ASP A 57 -13.34 -13.08 -11.71
N GLY A 58 -13.40 -12.64 -12.96
CA GLY A 58 -12.92 -11.31 -13.40
C GLY A 58 -13.52 -10.15 -12.59
N CYS A 59 -14.65 -10.40 -11.91
CA CYS A 59 -15.26 -9.51 -10.92
C CYS A 59 -14.39 -9.21 -9.70
N ALA A 60 -13.25 -9.88 -9.51
CA ALA A 60 -12.20 -9.53 -8.53
C ALA A 60 -11.83 -8.05 -8.53
N ARG A 61 -11.95 -7.41 -9.69
CA ARG A 61 -11.66 -5.99 -9.92
C ARG A 61 -12.93 -5.15 -10.07
N SER A 62 -14.11 -5.70 -9.82
CA SER A 62 -15.33 -4.90 -9.83
C SER A 62 -15.37 -4.01 -8.59
N PRO A 63 -15.78 -2.74 -8.72
CA PRO A 63 -16.15 -1.94 -7.57
C PRO A 63 -17.17 -2.69 -6.71
N GLY A 64 -17.05 -2.62 -5.39
CA GLY A 64 -17.90 -3.40 -4.49
C GLY A 64 -17.31 -4.70 -3.97
N ALA A 65 -16.23 -5.20 -4.57
CA ALA A 65 -15.66 -6.50 -4.20
C ALA A 65 -14.94 -6.49 -2.83
N CYS A 66 -15.13 -7.54 -2.05
CA CYS A 66 -14.56 -7.70 -0.71
C CYS A 66 -14.40 -9.18 -0.35
N LEU A 67 -13.59 -9.44 0.68
CA LEU A 67 -13.40 -10.78 1.26
C LEU A 67 -13.93 -10.76 2.69
N VAL A 68 -14.91 -11.61 2.97
CA VAL A 68 -15.49 -11.77 4.31
C VAL A 68 -14.89 -13.00 4.97
N ALA A 69 -14.32 -12.83 6.16
CA ALA A 69 -13.81 -13.93 6.97
C ALA A 69 -14.88 -14.47 7.92
N THR A 70 -15.22 -15.73 7.76
CA THR A 70 -16.28 -16.43 8.51
C THR A 70 -15.70 -17.66 9.22
N VAL A 71 -16.38 -18.14 10.25
CA VAL A 71 -15.98 -19.32 11.04
C VAL A 71 -17.12 -20.31 11.07
N SER A 72 -16.79 -21.57 10.85
CA SER A 72 -17.75 -22.66 10.96
C SER A 72 -17.99 -23.05 12.42
N GLU A 73 -19.20 -22.85 12.94
CA GLU A 73 -19.54 -23.19 14.33
C GLU A 73 -19.61 -24.70 14.57
N THR A 74 -19.64 -25.49 13.49
CA THR A 74 -19.70 -26.96 13.54
C THR A 74 -18.40 -27.63 14.02
N GLY A 75 -17.31 -26.86 14.13
CA GLY A 75 -16.03 -27.28 14.69
C GLY A 75 -15.24 -28.27 13.82
N ALA A 76 -14.18 -28.87 14.39
CA ALA A 76 -13.24 -29.74 13.67
C ALA A 76 -13.85 -31.06 13.11
N ALA A 77 -15.05 -31.42 13.57
CA ALA A 77 -15.77 -32.62 13.13
C ALA A 77 -16.55 -32.42 11.81
N SER A 78 -16.42 -31.26 11.18
CA SER A 78 -17.08 -30.90 9.93
C SER A 78 -16.16 -31.08 8.72
N ILE A 79 -16.77 -31.28 7.56
CA ILE A 79 -16.07 -31.23 6.27
C ILE A 79 -15.62 -29.80 5.91
N LEU A 80 -16.21 -28.78 6.55
CA LEU A 80 -15.88 -27.36 6.34
C LEU A 80 -14.59 -26.97 7.05
N ARG A 81 -13.89 -25.97 6.52
CA ARG A 81 -12.76 -25.32 7.19
C ARG A 81 -13.28 -24.62 8.45
N GLU A 82 -12.46 -24.62 9.50
CA GLU A 82 -12.79 -23.90 10.74
C GLU A 82 -13.00 -22.41 10.48
N GLY A 83 -12.13 -21.79 9.67
CA GLY A 83 -12.34 -20.46 9.13
C GLY A 83 -12.20 -20.48 7.61
N TYR A 84 -12.99 -19.66 6.92
CA TYR A 84 -12.93 -19.53 5.47
C TYR A 84 -13.18 -18.08 5.03
N LEU A 85 -12.72 -17.75 3.83
CA LEU A 85 -12.99 -16.48 3.18
C LEU A 85 -14.12 -16.66 2.17
N THR A 86 -15.07 -15.74 2.14
CA THR A 86 -16.15 -15.71 1.15
C THR A 86 -15.95 -14.49 0.26
N PRO A 87 -15.73 -14.68 -1.06
CA PRO A 87 -15.54 -13.58 -1.99
C PRO A 87 -16.91 -13.03 -2.44
N LEU A 88 -17.15 -11.76 -2.14
CA LEU A 88 -18.45 -11.12 -2.31
C LEU A 88 -18.30 -9.77 -3.00
N HIS A 89 -19.31 -9.35 -3.75
CA HIS A 89 -19.35 -8.00 -4.30
C HIS A 89 -20.75 -7.40 -4.28
N TRP A 90 -20.79 -6.08 -4.17
CA TRP A 90 -22.02 -5.30 -4.29
C TRP A 90 -22.36 -5.03 -5.75
N VAL A 91 -23.64 -5.17 -6.10
CA VAL A 91 -24.17 -4.92 -7.44
C VAL A 91 -25.41 -4.03 -7.35
N ALA A 92 -25.45 -2.96 -8.14
CA ALA A 92 -26.61 -2.07 -8.22
C ALA A 92 -27.82 -2.79 -8.85
N ASP A 93 -29.02 -2.38 -8.44
CA ASP A 93 -30.32 -2.82 -8.95
C ASP A 93 -30.50 -4.34 -8.93
N ARG A 94 -29.97 -4.97 -7.87
CA ARG A 94 -30.03 -6.41 -7.63
C ARG A 94 -30.49 -6.66 -6.20
N GLU A 95 -31.26 -7.73 -6.00
CA GLU A 95 -31.48 -8.29 -4.68
C GLU A 95 -30.24 -9.08 -4.22
N HIS A 96 -30.07 -9.28 -2.91
CA HIS A 96 -29.04 -10.18 -2.40
C HIS A 96 -29.17 -11.57 -3.02
N ASP A 97 -28.04 -12.18 -3.35
CA ASP A 97 -27.99 -13.54 -3.85
C ASP A 97 -28.67 -14.49 -2.84
N GLY A 98 -29.71 -15.18 -3.31
CA GLY A 98 -30.53 -16.08 -2.51
C GLY A 98 -29.74 -17.26 -1.91
N ARG A 99 -28.54 -17.54 -2.43
CA ARG A 99 -27.64 -18.60 -1.94
C ARG A 99 -26.84 -18.19 -0.72
N LEU A 100 -26.78 -16.90 -0.40
CA LEU A 100 -26.06 -16.42 0.79
C LEU A 100 -26.74 -16.92 2.09
N PRO A 101 -25.99 -17.04 3.19
CA PRO A 101 -26.56 -17.29 4.51
C PRO A 101 -27.48 -16.13 4.93
N ASN A 102 -28.57 -16.43 5.66
CA ASN A 102 -29.48 -15.41 6.18
C ASN A 102 -28.75 -14.38 7.06
N GLY A 103 -27.82 -14.84 7.91
CA GLY A 103 -26.99 -13.95 8.73
C GLY A 103 -26.24 -12.92 7.89
N LEU A 104 -25.63 -13.34 6.79
CA LEU A 104 -24.85 -12.46 5.93
C LEU A 104 -25.74 -11.44 5.19
N ARG A 105 -26.94 -11.84 4.76
CA ARG A 105 -27.93 -10.90 4.19
C ARG A 105 -28.37 -9.85 5.20
N ARG A 106 -28.65 -10.24 6.45
CA ARG A 106 -29.01 -9.30 7.52
C ARG A 106 -27.90 -8.28 7.78
N VAL A 107 -26.64 -8.71 7.82
CA VAL A 107 -25.50 -7.79 7.98
C VAL A 107 -25.37 -6.88 6.76
N ALA A 108 -25.61 -7.38 5.55
CA ALA A 108 -25.63 -6.56 4.34
C ALA A 108 -26.73 -5.48 4.38
N ASP A 109 -27.95 -5.83 4.79
CA ASP A 109 -29.04 -4.87 5.01
C ASP A 109 -28.69 -3.85 6.09
N HIS A 110 -28.03 -4.28 7.17
CA HIS A 110 -27.56 -3.39 8.24
C HIS A 110 -26.49 -2.41 7.73
N VAL A 111 -25.54 -2.86 6.92
CA VAL A 111 -24.55 -2.00 6.25
C VAL A 111 -25.24 -0.96 5.37
N LEU A 112 -26.21 -1.37 4.55
CA LEU A 112 -27.00 -0.45 3.71
C LEU A 112 -27.71 0.61 4.56
N ALA A 113 -28.30 0.20 5.69
CA ALA A 113 -28.97 1.12 6.61
C ALA A 113 -28.00 2.12 7.26
N GLN A 114 -26.83 1.67 7.74
CA GLN A 114 -25.83 2.54 8.38
C GLN A 114 -25.18 3.53 7.41
N LEU A 115 -25.01 3.11 6.15
CA LEU A 115 -24.49 3.97 5.08
C LEU A 115 -25.59 4.76 4.35
N GLN A 116 -26.86 4.56 4.71
CA GLN A 116 -28.03 5.20 4.11
C GLN A 116 -28.11 4.99 2.59
N LEU A 117 -27.75 3.80 2.12
CA LEU A 117 -27.76 3.40 0.71
C LEU A 117 -28.91 2.44 0.43
N ARG A 118 -29.38 2.39 -0.83
CA ARG A 118 -30.48 1.53 -1.29
C ARG A 118 -30.20 1.03 -2.70
N GLY A 119 -30.90 -0.03 -3.10
CA GLY A 119 -30.82 -0.56 -4.46
C GLY A 119 -29.53 -1.31 -4.76
N TYR A 120 -28.87 -1.87 -3.75
CA TYR A 120 -27.68 -2.70 -3.94
C TYR A 120 -27.90 -4.11 -3.36
N GLY A 121 -27.48 -5.11 -4.11
CA GLY A 121 -27.52 -6.51 -3.72
C GLY A 121 -26.13 -7.09 -3.61
N LEU A 122 -25.93 -7.94 -2.60
CA LEU A 122 -24.67 -8.65 -2.37
C LEU A 122 -24.67 -9.96 -3.16
N GLN A 123 -23.64 -10.23 -3.97
CA GLN A 123 -23.51 -11.45 -4.77
C GLN A 123 -22.19 -12.19 -4.49
N LEU A 124 -22.17 -13.49 -4.81
CA LEU A 124 -20.95 -14.31 -4.81
C LEU A 124 -20.08 -14.03 -6.04
N MET A 125 -18.76 -13.94 -5.86
CA MET A 125 -17.81 -13.68 -6.94
C MET A 125 -17.23 -14.97 -7.55
N LEU A 126 -18.09 -15.87 -8.01
CA LEU A 126 -17.70 -17.20 -8.51
C LEU A 126 -18.00 -17.33 -10.03
N PRO A 127 -17.09 -17.90 -10.83
CA PRO A 127 -17.29 -18.04 -12.27
C PRO A 127 -18.45 -19.01 -12.59
N GLY A 128 -19.27 -18.70 -13.60
CA GLY A 128 -20.12 -19.68 -14.27
C GLY A 128 -21.41 -20.12 -13.57
N GLN A 129 -21.92 -19.39 -12.57
CA GLN A 129 -23.03 -19.91 -11.77
C GLN A 129 -24.41 -19.76 -12.44
N LYS A 130 -24.80 -20.77 -13.22
CA LYS A 130 -26.20 -21.13 -13.50
C LYS A 130 -26.49 -22.47 -12.81
N GLY A 131 -27.00 -22.45 -11.59
CA GLY A 131 -27.30 -23.66 -10.83
C GLY A 131 -28.34 -23.44 -9.74
N PRO A 132 -29.05 -24.51 -9.30
CA PRO A 132 -30.13 -24.42 -8.33
C PRO A 132 -29.64 -23.93 -6.96
N ARG A 133 -30.61 -23.46 -6.15
CA ARG A 133 -30.45 -23.01 -4.75
C ARG A 133 -29.58 -23.99 -3.96
N LEU A 134 -28.67 -23.49 -3.12
CA LEU A 134 -27.85 -24.30 -2.22
C LEU A 134 -28.44 -24.24 -0.81
N PRO A 135 -29.25 -25.22 -0.38
CA PRO A 135 -29.85 -25.18 0.95
C PRO A 135 -28.76 -25.19 2.03
N LEU A 136 -27.70 -25.95 1.80
CA LEU A 136 -26.65 -26.19 2.78
C LEU A 136 -25.91 -24.92 3.23
N PHE A 137 -25.66 -23.96 2.33
CA PHE A 137 -24.98 -22.71 2.67
C PHE A 137 -25.95 -21.64 3.19
N SER A 138 -27.19 -21.60 2.66
CA SER A 138 -28.22 -20.68 3.17
C SER A 138 -28.66 -21.00 4.60
N ASP A 139 -28.54 -22.27 4.99
CA ASP A 139 -28.95 -22.81 6.30
C ASP A 139 -27.83 -22.73 7.36
N LEU A 140 -26.67 -22.15 7.03
CA LEU A 140 -25.64 -21.80 8.02
C LEU A 140 -26.12 -20.57 8.82
N ASP A 141 -26.84 -20.82 9.91
CA ASP A 141 -27.28 -19.79 10.86
C ASP A 141 -26.16 -19.44 11.85
N GLU A 142 -24.98 -19.11 11.32
CA GLU A 142 -23.80 -18.72 12.10
C GLU A 142 -23.83 -17.21 12.40
N ASP A 143 -23.18 -16.77 13.48
CA ASP A 143 -22.98 -15.35 13.74
C ASP A 143 -22.08 -14.72 12.66
N MET A 144 -22.71 -13.96 11.76
CA MET A 144 -22.06 -13.29 10.63
C MET A 144 -21.72 -11.82 10.92
N GLU A 145 -21.91 -11.31 12.14
CA GLU A 145 -21.73 -9.89 12.49
C GLU A 145 -20.32 -9.38 12.15
N SER A 146 -19.32 -10.27 12.18
CA SER A 146 -17.96 -9.92 11.75
C SER A 146 -17.80 -9.53 10.29
N ALA A 147 -18.81 -9.75 9.46
CA ALA A 147 -18.84 -9.35 8.06
C ALA A 147 -19.11 -7.84 7.88
N PHE A 148 -19.51 -7.11 8.91
CA PHE A 148 -19.89 -5.69 8.77
C PHE A 148 -18.76 -4.86 8.16
N ALA A 149 -17.55 -4.89 8.75
CA ALA A 149 -16.42 -4.09 8.27
C ALA A 149 -16.03 -4.37 6.79
N PRO A 150 -15.79 -5.64 6.36
CA PRO A 150 -15.47 -5.92 4.96
C PRO A 150 -16.60 -5.56 3.99
N LEU A 151 -17.86 -5.78 4.37
CA LEU A 151 -19.01 -5.43 3.52
C LEU A 151 -19.17 -3.92 3.37
N ALA A 152 -19.05 -3.16 4.46
CA ALA A 152 -19.13 -1.71 4.44
C ALA A 152 -17.98 -1.10 3.61
N CYS A 153 -16.76 -1.62 3.74
CA CYS A 153 -15.65 -1.22 2.88
C CYS A 153 -15.92 -1.54 1.40
N GLY A 154 -16.47 -2.72 1.10
CA GLY A 154 -16.90 -3.08 -0.25
C GLY A 154 -17.83 -2.03 -0.82
N LEU A 155 -18.86 -1.64 -0.06
CA LEU A 155 -19.86 -0.69 -0.53
C LEU A 155 -19.30 0.72 -0.73
N GLU A 156 -18.40 1.17 0.16
CA GLU A 156 -17.66 2.42 -0.02
C GLU A 156 -16.82 2.40 -1.31
N MET A 157 -16.11 1.30 -1.59
CA MET A 157 -15.37 1.14 -2.84
C MET A 157 -16.28 1.18 -4.08
N LEU A 158 -17.49 0.62 -3.99
CA LEU A 158 -18.48 0.72 -5.07
C LEU A 158 -18.91 2.17 -5.29
N ARG A 159 -19.17 2.93 -4.22
CA ARG A 159 -19.56 4.34 -4.31
C ARG A 159 -18.49 5.17 -5.02
N GLU A 160 -17.22 4.93 -4.68
CA GLU A 160 -16.08 5.64 -5.28
C GLU A 160 -15.62 5.05 -6.63
N GLN A 161 -16.31 4.01 -7.14
CA GLN A 161 -15.95 3.30 -8.38
C GLN A 161 -14.52 2.73 -8.39
N VAL A 162 -14.01 2.41 -7.21
CA VAL A 162 -12.66 1.91 -7.01
C VAL A 162 -12.63 0.39 -7.18
N ARG A 163 -11.65 -0.08 -7.94
CA ARG A 163 -11.43 -1.51 -8.20
C ARG A 163 -10.49 -2.09 -7.14
N PRO A 164 -10.97 -2.96 -6.23
CA PRO A 164 -10.12 -3.49 -5.18
C PRO A 164 -9.07 -4.44 -5.76
N GLY A 165 -7.87 -4.41 -5.18
CA GLY A 165 -6.83 -5.40 -5.48
C GLY A 165 -7.05 -6.77 -4.82
N LEU A 166 -8.09 -6.92 -3.98
CA LEU A 166 -8.31 -8.06 -3.07
C LEU A 166 -7.05 -8.45 -2.27
N ARG A 167 -6.20 -7.46 -1.95
CA ARG A 167 -4.97 -7.62 -1.13
C ARG A 167 -5.23 -7.41 0.35
N THR A 168 -6.45 -7.05 0.69
CA THR A 168 -6.85 -6.67 2.04
C THR A 168 -8.06 -7.49 2.42
N ALA A 169 -7.99 -8.12 3.58
CA ALA A 169 -9.12 -8.76 4.25
C ALA A 169 -9.36 -8.06 5.58
N SER A 170 -10.59 -8.14 6.09
CA SER A 170 -10.92 -7.57 7.39
C SER A 170 -11.99 -8.37 8.13
N THR A 171 -12.07 -8.15 9.43
CA THR A 171 -13.14 -8.64 10.30
C THR A 171 -13.51 -7.56 11.31
N GLY A 172 -14.79 -7.40 11.58
CA GLY A 172 -15.26 -6.43 12.55
C GLY A 172 -16.77 -6.31 12.51
N ARG A 173 -17.40 -6.13 13.68
CA ARG A 173 -18.84 -5.92 13.81
C ARG A 173 -19.14 -4.45 14.10
N TYR A 174 -20.34 -4.00 13.78
CA TYR A 174 -20.78 -2.66 14.17
C TYR A 174 -21.30 -2.66 15.61
N VAL A 175 -20.73 -1.80 16.46
CA VAL A 175 -21.16 -1.61 17.85
C VAL A 175 -21.07 -0.11 18.15
N ASP A 176 -22.18 0.49 18.56
CA ASP A 176 -22.24 1.87 19.07
C ASP A 176 -21.55 2.91 18.18
N GLY A 177 -21.70 2.81 16.86
CA GLY A 177 -21.10 3.76 15.92
C GLY A 177 -19.68 3.42 15.48
N ALA A 178 -19.07 2.34 15.98
CA ALA A 178 -17.70 1.93 15.68
C ALA A 178 -17.58 0.46 15.24
N ILE A 179 -16.41 0.08 14.74
CA ILE A 179 -16.00 -1.28 14.43
C ILE A 179 -15.44 -1.95 15.68
N GLY A 180 -16.22 -2.86 16.25
CA GLY A 180 -15.93 -3.56 17.51
C GLY A 180 -15.34 -4.96 17.35
N ALA A 181 -14.95 -5.52 18.50
CA ALA A 181 -14.37 -6.86 18.66
C ALA A 181 -15.29 -7.97 18.14
N VAL A 182 -14.70 -9.06 17.63
CA VAL A 182 -15.41 -10.20 17.05
C VAL A 182 -14.89 -11.53 17.59
N GLY A 183 -15.72 -12.57 17.56
CA GLY A 183 -15.30 -13.92 17.94
C GLY A 183 -14.34 -14.57 16.94
N HIS A 184 -13.63 -15.60 17.41
CA HIS A 184 -12.87 -16.56 16.61
C HIS A 184 -11.82 -15.96 15.66
N VAL A 185 -11.16 -14.86 16.06
CA VAL A 185 -10.16 -14.19 15.23
C VAL A 185 -8.98 -15.11 14.88
N ALA A 186 -8.63 -16.07 15.74
CA ALA A 186 -7.60 -17.05 15.44
C ALA A 186 -7.94 -17.92 14.21
N ALA A 187 -9.18 -18.42 14.11
CA ALA A 187 -9.63 -19.20 12.96
C ALA A 187 -9.73 -18.35 11.69
N LYS A 188 -10.22 -17.11 11.80
CA LYS A 188 -10.26 -16.15 10.68
C LYS A 188 -8.86 -15.80 10.16
N THR A 189 -7.91 -15.57 11.08
CA THR A 189 -6.50 -15.31 10.75
C THR A 189 -5.89 -16.53 10.07
N GLN A 190 -6.26 -17.74 10.49
CA GLN A 190 -5.82 -18.97 9.84
C GLN A 190 -6.33 -19.05 8.39
N ALA A 191 -7.60 -18.73 8.16
CA ALA A 191 -8.19 -18.65 6.82
C ALA A 191 -7.47 -17.64 5.91
N VAL A 192 -7.12 -16.47 6.46
CA VAL A 192 -6.37 -15.42 5.75
C VAL A 192 -4.96 -15.87 5.38
N LEU A 193 -4.28 -16.61 6.26
CA LEU A 193 -2.95 -17.16 5.99
C LEU A 193 -2.98 -18.30 4.95
N GLU A 194 -4.07 -19.06 4.91
CA GLU A 194 -4.27 -20.18 3.97
C GLU A 194 -4.86 -19.74 2.62
N PHE A 195 -5.37 -18.51 2.55
CA PHE A 195 -5.88 -17.91 1.32
C PHE A 195 -4.82 -17.99 0.19
N PRO A 196 -5.19 -18.55 -0.98
CA PRO A 196 -4.35 -19.45 -1.73
C PRO A 196 -2.96 -18.85 -2.01
N PRO A 197 -1.90 -19.41 -1.40
CA PRO A 197 -0.52 -18.98 -1.64
C PRO A 197 -0.02 -19.31 -3.06
N ARG A 198 -0.83 -20.02 -3.86
CA ARG A 198 -0.49 -20.63 -5.16
C ARG A 198 -0.59 -19.69 -6.37
N SER A 199 -1.21 -18.51 -6.24
CA SER A 199 -1.06 -17.43 -7.23
C SER A 199 -0.09 -16.38 -6.66
N PRO A 200 1.17 -16.30 -7.14
CA PRO A 200 2.15 -15.36 -6.61
C PRO A 200 1.72 -13.89 -6.75
N THR A 201 0.79 -13.60 -7.66
CA THR A 201 0.29 -12.26 -7.98
C THR A 201 -0.94 -11.82 -7.17
N LYS A 202 -1.56 -12.71 -6.38
CA LYS A 202 -2.84 -12.46 -5.68
C LYS A 202 -2.77 -12.83 -4.19
N ARG A 203 -1.78 -12.29 -3.48
CA ARG A 203 -1.60 -12.53 -2.03
C ARG A 203 -2.20 -11.40 -1.21
N LEU A 204 -2.84 -11.78 -0.10
CA LEU A 204 -3.23 -10.83 0.94
C LEU A 204 -1.97 -10.25 1.58
N THR A 205 -1.92 -8.91 1.66
CA THR A 205 -0.86 -8.17 2.34
C THR A 205 -1.33 -7.49 3.60
N HIS A 206 -2.64 -7.27 3.76
CA HIS A 206 -3.20 -6.62 4.94
C HIS A 206 -4.34 -7.45 5.54
N TRP A 207 -4.31 -7.57 6.87
CA TRP A 207 -5.37 -8.17 7.68
C TRP A 207 -5.83 -7.18 8.74
N PHE A 208 -7.00 -6.57 8.53
CA PHE A 208 -7.57 -5.61 9.47
C PHE A 208 -8.43 -6.31 10.53
N VAL A 209 -8.14 -6.03 11.79
CA VAL A 209 -8.85 -6.54 12.96
C VAL A 209 -9.24 -5.40 13.90
N PRO A 210 -10.20 -5.61 14.81
CA PRO A 210 -10.53 -4.63 15.84
C PRO A 210 -9.29 -4.20 16.64
N ALA A 211 -9.18 -2.91 16.97
CA ALA A 211 -7.97 -2.30 17.52
C ALA A 211 -7.38 -3.07 18.71
N GLY A 212 -8.23 -3.40 19.69
CA GLY A 212 -7.85 -4.13 20.91
C GLY A 212 -7.32 -5.55 20.68
N GLU A 213 -7.49 -6.12 19.48
CA GLU A 213 -6.99 -7.45 19.15
C GLU A 213 -5.69 -7.42 18.32
N CYS A 214 -5.32 -6.26 17.76
CA CYS A 214 -4.26 -6.14 16.76
C CYS A 214 -2.92 -6.72 17.24
N VAL A 215 -2.44 -6.31 18.42
CA VAL A 215 -1.13 -6.76 18.96
C VAL A 215 -1.10 -8.28 19.15
N ARG A 216 -2.17 -8.83 19.73
CA ARG A 216 -2.30 -10.28 19.97
C ARG A 216 -2.28 -11.05 18.66
N VAL A 217 -3.11 -10.62 17.70
CA VAL A 217 -3.24 -11.27 16.38
C VAL A 217 -1.94 -11.15 15.58
N ALA A 218 -1.25 -10.01 15.62
CA ALA A 218 0.04 -9.81 14.96
C ALA A 218 1.09 -10.82 15.48
N ARG A 219 1.19 -10.98 16.81
CA ARG A 219 2.10 -11.93 17.44
C ARG A 219 1.77 -13.38 17.06
N GLU A 220 0.50 -13.76 17.13
CA GLU A 220 0.05 -15.12 16.75
C GLU A 220 0.30 -15.40 15.26
N THR A 221 0.05 -14.41 14.40
CA THR A 221 0.31 -14.50 12.96
C THR A 221 1.79 -14.72 12.67
N ALA A 222 2.67 -13.94 13.33
CA ALA A 222 4.12 -14.08 13.18
C ALA A 222 4.60 -15.48 13.62
N ALA A 223 4.12 -15.97 14.77
CA ALA A 223 4.47 -17.30 15.28
C ALA A 223 4.01 -18.42 14.32
N ARG A 224 2.79 -18.36 13.81
CA ARG A 224 2.25 -19.35 12.85
C ARG A 224 3.03 -19.35 11.53
N ARG A 225 3.40 -18.18 11.03
CA ARG A 225 4.20 -18.06 9.80
C ARG A 225 5.60 -18.65 9.96
N ALA A 226 6.24 -18.40 11.09
CA ALA A 226 7.54 -18.97 11.42
C ALA A 226 7.47 -20.51 11.48
N ALA A 227 6.45 -21.05 12.16
CA ALA A 227 6.24 -22.49 12.27
C ALA A 227 6.03 -23.20 10.93
N ARG A 228 5.40 -22.52 9.96
CA ARG A 228 5.09 -23.07 8.62
C ARG A 228 6.15 -22.76 7.56
N SER A 229 7.27 -22.13 7.92
CA SER A 229 8.33 -21.71 6.97
C SER A 229 7.79 -20.94 5.75
N ILE A 230 6.75 -20.11 5.96
CA ILE A 230 6.09 -19.39 4.87
C ILE A 230 7.00 -18.23 4.43
N ARG A 231 7.75 -18.41 3.34
CA ARG A 231 8.65 -17.41 2.73
C ARG A 231 7.93 -16.33 1.89
N SER A 232 6.60 -16.24 1.96
CA SER A 232 5.82 -15.27 1.19
C SER A 232 5.96 -13.84 1.73
N THR A 233 5.46 -12.85 0.97
CA THR A 233 5.26 -11.47 1.44
C THR A 233 4.66 -11.46 2.86
N PRO A 234 5.20 -10.67 3.81
CA PRO A 234 4.64 -10.54 5.15
C PRO A 234 3.19 -10.04 5.05
N LEU A 235 2.30 -10.73 5.77
CA LEU A 235 0.93 -10.32 6.01
C LEU A 235 1.01 -9.36 7.18
N GLU A 236 0.67 -8.10 6.92
CA GLU A 236 0.64 -7.06 7.93
C GLU A 236 -0.71 -7.09 8.64
N VAL A 237 -0.69 -7.31 9.96
CA VAL A 237 -1.89 -7.23 10.79
C VAL A 237 -2.04 -5.79 11.26
N ARG A 238 -3.23 -5.23 11.04
CA ARG A 238 -3.54 -3.83 11.34
C ARG A 238 -4.79 -3.72 12.19
N GLY A 239 -4.77 -2.78 13.13
CA GLY A 239 -5.95 -2.39 13.89
C GLY A 239 -6.77 -1.37 13.11
N PHE A 240 -8.10 -1.40 13.25
CA PHE A 240 -8.88 -0.20 12.95
C PHE A 240 -8.45 0.95 13.88
N PRO A 241 -8.47 2.21 13.41
CA PRO A 241 -8.23 3.37 14.27
C PRO A 241 -9.14 3.38 15.51
N GLU A 242 -8.63 3.77 16.68
CA GLU A 242 -9.41 3.90 17.92
C GLU A 242 -10.20 5.22 17.92
N VAL A 243 -11.23 5.28 17.08
CA VAL A 243 -12.15 6.42 16.95
C VAL A 243 -13.60 5.94 16.97
N ASP A 244 -14.48 6.69 17.63
CA ASP A 244 -15.92 6.40 17.73
C ASP A 244 -16.68 6.84 16.45
N ASP A 245 -16.13 6.47 15.30
CA ASP A 245 -16.70 6.75 13.98
C ASP A 245 -16.26 5.65 13.00
N PHE A 246 -17.18 4.73 12.73
CA PHE A 246 -16.92 3.61 11.83
C PHE A 246 -16.55 4.06 10.42
N ARG A 247 -17.00 5.22 9.93
CA ARG A 247 -16.64 5.71 8.58
C ARG A 247 -15.17 6.11 8.53
N ARG A 248 -14.67 6.78 9.58
CA ARG A 248 -13.24 7.05 9.73
C ARG A 248 -12.43 5.76 9.84
N GLN A 249 -12.93 4.77 10.56
CA GLN A 249 -12.26 3.47 10.66
C GLN A 249 -12.21 2.74 9.31
N LEU A 250 -13.30 2.79 8.53
CA LEU A 250 -13.36 2.23 7.19
C LEU A 250 -12.41 2.94 6.22
N SER A 251 -12.12 4.23 6.39
CA SER A 251 -11.23 4.98 5.49
C SER A 251 -9.83 4.37 5.40
N ALA A 252 -9.29 3.87 6.52
CA ALA A 252 -7.99 3.20 6.55
C ALA A 252 -8.01 1.88 5.76
N LEU A 253 -9.08 1.10 5.93
CA LEU A 253 -9.31 -0.15 5.22
C LEU A 253 -9.52 0.08 3.71
N ALA A 254 -10.31 1.10 3.36
CA ALA A 254 -10.61 1.49 1.99
C ALA A 254 -9.35 2.01 1.27
N ALA A 255 -8.52 2.81 1.93
CA ALA A 255 -7.24 3.28 1.41
C ALA A 255 -6.28 2.14 1.05
N CYS A 256 -6.15 1.14 1.94
CA CYS A 256 -5.38 -0.07 1.69
C CYS A 256 -5.96 -0.96 0.58
N SER A 257 -7.21 -0.72 0.19
CA SER A 257 -7.93 -1.45 -0.84
C SER A 257 -8.01 -0.68 -2.17
N GLY A 258 -7.57 0.59 -2.19
CA GLY A 258 -7.42 1.40 -3.39
C GLY A 258 -8.26 2.67 -3.47
N VAL A 259 -9.04 3.00 -2.44
CA VAL A 259 -9.82 4.25 -2.44
C VAL A 259 -8.88 5.40 -2.13
N GLU A 260 -8.87 6.44 -2.96
CA GLU A 260 -8.09 7.65 -2.66
C GLU A 260 -8.64 8.30 -1.38
N PRO A 261 -7.87 8.34 -0.29
CA PRO A 261 -8.34 8.95 0.95
C PRO A 261 -8.43 10.47 0.78
N PRO A 262 -9.37 11.16 1.45
CA PRO A 262 -9.40 12.61 1.46
C PRO A 262 -8.05 13.20 1.89
N ALA A 263 -7.61 14.29 1.27
CA ALA A 263 -6.31 14.91 1.58
C ALA A 263 -6.16 15.38 3.05
N THR A 264 -7.26 15.46 3.79
CA THR A 264 -7.32 15.78 5.23
C THR A 264 -7.24 14.56 6.15
N SER A 265 -7.14 13.35 5.59
CA SER A 265 -7.05 12.11 6.35
C SER A 265 -5.73 12.04 7.12
N ASP A 266 -5.68 11.15 8.11
CA ASP A 266 -4.44 10.87 8.82
C ASP A 266 -3.34 10.46 7.85
N PHE A 267 -2.14 10.98 8.09
CA PHE A 267 -1.02 10.79 7.18
C PHE A 267 -0.69 9.32 6.92
N ALA A 268 -0.85 8.45 7.94
CA ALA A 268 -0.65 7.01 7.77
C ALA A 268 -1.56 6.43 6.68
N VAL A 269 -2.84 6.85 6.66
CA VAL A 269 -3.82 6.45 5.64
C VAL A 269 -3.40 6.97 4.25
N LEU A 270 -2.97 8.23 4.17
CA LEU A 270 -2.48 8.80 2.90
C LEU A 270 -1.26 8.02 2.39
N GLN A 271 -0.34 7.65 3.27
CA GLN A 271 0.88 6.92 2.96
C GLN A 271 0.57 5.49 2.51
N ASP A 272 -0.40 4.83 3.12
CA ASP A 272 -0.85 3.49 2.73
C ASP A 272 -1.45 3.47 1.33
N HIS A 273 -2.27 4.47 0.99
CA HIS A 273 -2.82 4.59 -0.35
C HIS A 273 -1.72 4.81 -1.41
N TYR A 274 -0.74 5.67 -1.12
CA TYR A 274 0.42 5.84 -1.99
C TYR A 274 1.17 4.53 -2.22
N GLN A 275 1.39 3.73 -1.16
CA GLN A 275 2.05 2.43 -1.28
C GLN A 275 1.23 1.44 -2.10
N TRP A 276 -0.10 1.48 -1.99
CA TRP A 276 -0.99 0.72 -2.85
C TRP A 276 -0.82 1.15 -4.31
N LEU A 277 -0.87 2.46 -4.61
CA LEU A 277 -0.66 2.99 -5.96
C LEU A 277 0.70 2.56 -6.54
N GLN A 278 1.78 2.65 -5.76
CA GLN A 278 3.11 2.25 -6.21
C GLN A 278 3.18 0.79 -6.69
N SER A 279 2.37 -0.08 -6.08
CA SER A 279 2.32 -1.49 -6.47
C SER A 279 1.55 -1.76 -7.77
N LEU A 280 0.82 -0.75 -8.28
CA LEU A 280 0.01 -0.84 -9.48
C LEU A 280 0.58 0.02 -10.61
N SER A 281 0.90 1.28 -10.32
CA SER A 281 1.36 2.28 -11.28
C SER A 281 2.30 3.27 -10.60
N ALA A 282 3.57 3.28 -11.01
CA ALA A 282 4.53 4.26 -10.53
C ALA A 282 4.11 5.70 -10.87
N SER A 283 3.48 5.91 -12.03
CA SER A 283 3.03 7.24 -12.47
C SER A 283 1.85 7.76 -11.65
N GLU A 284 0.88 6.92 -11.31
CA GLU A 284 -0.26 7.33 -10.47
C GLU A 284 0.20 7.61 -9.04
N ALA A 285 1.13 6.79 -8.53
CA ALA A 285 1.73 7.01 -7.23
C ALA A 285 2.48 8.34 -7.17
N ASP A 286 3.26 8.66 -8.20
CA ASP A 286 4.02 9.91 -8.29
C ASP A 286 3.08 11.13 -8.29
N ASP A 287 2.05 11.13 -9.15
CA ASP A 287 1.03 12.19 -9.17
C ASP A 287 0.34 12.35 -7.79
N TYR A 288 -0.07 11.25 -7.17
CA TYR A 288 -0.66 11.27 -5.83
C TYR A 288 0.32 11.79 -4.76
N TYR A 289 1.60 11.41 -4.84
CA TYR A 289 2.62 11.92 -3.94
C TYR A 289 2.72 13.44 -4.03
N HIS A 290 2.83 13.99 -5.24
CA HIS A 290 2.96 15.43 -5.44
C HIS A 290 1.69 16.21 -5.04
N ARG A 291 0.51 15.69 -5.38
CA ARG A 291 -0.76 16.37 -5.09
C ARG A 291 -1.15 16.29 -3.62
N THR A 292 -0.92 15.15 -2.96
CA THR A 292 -1.53 14.84 -1.66
C THR A 292 -0.49 14.69 -0.54
N LEU A 293 0.53 13.84 -0.71
CA LEU A 293 1.50 13.58 0.36
C LEU A 293 2.50 14.72 0.55
N TYR A 294 3.06 15.26 -0.53
CA TYR A 294 4.09 16.29 -0.48
C TYR A 294 3.66 17.54 0.29
N PRO A 295 2.45 18.12 0.07
CA PRO A 295 1.97 19.23 0.89
C PRO A 295 1.84 18.89 2.38
N GLN A 296 1.49 17.64 2.71
CA GLN A 296 1.38 17.19 4.10
C GLN A 296 2.75 17.01 4.76
N ILE A 297 3.74 16.50 4.02
CA ILE A 297 5.14 16.41 4.47
C ILE A 297 5.65 17.82 4.81
N VAL A 298 5.43 18.79 3.92
CA VAL A 298 5.82 20.19 4.13
C VAL A 298 5.14 20.79 5.37
N ARG A 299 3.83 20.57 5.53
CA ARG A 299 3.05 21.12 6.67
C ARG A 299 3.42 20.53 8.02
N ARG A 300 3.69 19.23 8.08
CA ARG A 300 4.08 18.55 9.33
C ARG A 300 5.38 19.12 9.90
N GLY A 301 6.20 19.74 9.05
CA GLY A 301 7.51 20.20 9.43
C GLY A 301 8.42 19.04 9.79
N PHE A 302 9.66 19.37 10.15
CA PHE A 302 10.65 18.38 10.57
C PHE A 302 10.90 18.56 12.05
N VAL A 303 10.98 17.45 12.77
CA VAL A 303 11.17 17.41 14.22
C VAL A 303 12.36 18.27 14.64
N ASP A 304 13.45 18.20 13.89
CA ASP A 304 14.70 18.91 14.22
C ASP A 304 14.84 20.28 13.55
N GLY A 305 13.94 20.62 12.61
CA GLY A 305 13.99 21.87 11.84
C GLY A 305 15.35 22.15 11.17
N PRO A 306 15.50 23.30 10.50
CA PRO A 306 16.83 23.80 10.16
C PRO A 306 17.53 24.37 11.41
N PRO A 307 18.87 24.30 11.50
CA PRO A 307 19.61 24.96 12.59
C PRO A 307 19.20 26.44 12.74
N PRO A 308 18.99 26.95 13.97
CA PRO A 308 18.44 28.29 14.18
C PRO A 308 19.25 29.42 13.54
N ASP A 309 20.57 29.24 13.36
CA ASP A 309 21.50 30.18 12.73
C ASP A 309 21.66 29.95 11.22
N ALA A 310 21.10 28.88 10.65
CA ALA A 310 21.12 28.64 9.21
C ALA A 310 20.29 29.70 8.47
N ARG A 311 21.00 30.62 7.82
CA ARG A 311 20.43 31.69 6.97
C ARG A 311 21.09 31.72 5.59
N PRO A 312 21.13 30.59 4.86
CA PRO A 312 21.58 30.59 3.48
C PRO A 312 20.62 31.42 2.60
N THR A 313 21.16 32.02 1.54
CA THR A 313 20.36 32.68 0.49
C THR A 313 20.48 31.98 -0.85
N HIS A 314 21.56 31.24 -1.05
CA HIS A 314 21.86 30.54 -2.29
C HIS A 314 21.87 29.03 -2.03
N PHE A 315 21.24 28.27 -2.92
CA PHE A 315 21.25 26.81 -2.88
C PHE A 315 21.86 26.25 -4.16
N VAL A 316 22.80 25.31 -4.02
CA VAL A 316 23.44 24.64 -5.15
C VAL A 316 23.18 23.15 -5.04
N THR A 317 22.53 22.57 -6.06
CA THR A 317 22.15 21.15 -6.07
C THR A 317 22.39 20.50 -7.43
N VAL A 318 22.62 19.19 -7.42
CA VAL A 318 22.57 18.33 -8.59
C VAL A 318 21.31 17.47 -8.48
N VAL A 319 20.38 17.62 -9.41
CA VAL A 319 19.06 17.00 -9.34
C VAL A 319 19.16 15.48 -9.30
N SER A 320 18.50 14.90 -8.32
CA SER A 320 18.34 13.45 -8.17
C SER A 320 16.89 13.11 -7.84
N SER A 321 16.30 13.83 -6.88
CA SER A 321 14.91 13.75 -6.47
C SER A 321 14.30 15.15 -6.39
N PRO A 322 13.39 15.52 -7.32
CA PRO A 322 12.73 16.83 -7.31
C PRO A 322 12.01 17.18 -6.00
N PRO A 323 11.26 16.26 -5.35
CA PRO A 323 10.64 16.52 -4.05
C PRO A 323 11.60 17.02 -2.97
N LEU A 324 12.82 16.47 -2.91
CA LEU A 324 13.79 16.86 -1.89
C LEU A 324 14.33 18.28 -2.09
N ILE A 325 14.47 18.70 -3.34
CA ILE A 325 14.84 20.09 -3.66
C ILE A 325 13.73 21.05 -3.25
N GLY A 326 12.47 20.72 -3.59
CA GLY A 326 11.32 21.51 -3.15
C GLY A 326 11.27 21.60 -1.62
N LEU A 327 11.51 20.49 -0.93
CA LEU A 327 11.52 20.43 0.52
C LEU A 327 12.61 21.32 1.15
N ALA A 328 13.82 21.31 0.60
CA ALA A 328 14.88 22.22 1.01
C ALA A 328 14.44 23.70 0.89
N HIS A 329 13.71 24.03 -0.18
CA HIS A 329 13.18 25.38 -0.41
C HIS A 329 12.10 25.81 0.57
N GLU A 330 11.23 24.89 0.98
CA GLU A 330 10.21 25.17 2.01
C GLU A 330 10.87 25.48 3.36
N LEU A 331 11.96 24.78 3.68
CA LEU A 331 12.66 24.91 4.95
C LEU A 331 13.55 26.16 5.04
N PHE A 332 14.43 26.34 4.06
CA PHE A 332 15.49 27.35 4.14
C PHE A 332 15.16 28.62 3.35
N ARG A 333 14.12 28.58 2.52
CA ARG A 333 13.59 29.76 1.81
C ARG A 333 14.62 30.52 0.99
N PHE A 334 15.46 29.80 0.26
CA PHE A 334 16.53 30.38 -0.57
C PHE A 334 16.01 31.43 -1.57
N GLU A 335 16.79 32.48 -1.77
CA GLU A 335 16.51 33.55 -2.73
C GLU A 335 16.88 33.14 -4.15
N ARG A 336 17.99 32.38 -4.29
CA ARG A 336 18.51 31.92 -5.58
C ARG A 336 18.90 30.45 -5.49
N THR A 337 18.69 29.73 -6.59
CA THR A 337 19.04 28.31 -6.66
C THR A 337 19.68 27.94 -7.99
N LEU A 338 20.76 27.18 -7.94
CA LEU A 338 21.36 26.52 -9.09
C LEU A 338 21.01 25.03 -9.05
N ILE A 339 20.18 24.59 -9.99
CA ILE A 339 19.82 23.19 -10.19
C ILE A 339 20.62 22.67 -11.39
N MET A 340 21.59 21.83 -11.11
CA MET A 340 22.37 21.18 -12.16
C MET A 340 21.81 19.79 -12.49
N TYR A 341 21.88 19.38 -13.75
CA TYR A 341 21.42 18.05 -14.17
C TYR A 341 22.40 17.39 -15.13
N THR A 342 22.51 16.06 -15.07
CA THR A 342 23.39 15.32 -15.97
C THR A 342 22.81 15.30 -17.39
N SER A 343 23.50 15.95 -18.32
CA SER A 343 23.23 15.82 -19.75
C SER A 343 23.91 14.55 -20.27
N PRO A 344 23.20 13.70 -21.01
CA PRO A 344 23.81 12.54 -21.65
C PRO A 344 24.89 12.99 -22.65
N THR A 345 25.99 12.26 -22.71
CA THR A 345 27.01 12.41 -23.75
C THR A 345 26.56 11.69 -25.03
N GLU A 346 27.01 12.18 -26.19
CA GLU A 346 26.62 11.65 -27.51
C GLU A 346 26.97 10.16 -27.69
N ALA A 347 27.94 9.63 -26.94
CA ALA A 347 28.42 8.24 -27.05
C ALA A 347 27.58 7.20 -26.29
N ALA A 348 26.71 7.61 -25.34
CA ALA A 348 25.86 6.68 -24.61
C ALA A 348 24.58 6.38 -25.39
N SER A 349 24.68 5.46 -26.35
CA SER A 349 23.54 4.79 -26.99
C SER A 349 22.92 3.77 -26.04
N ILE A 350 22.30 4.23 -24.96
CA ILE A 350 21.39 3.41 -24.17
C ILE A 350 20.06 4.15 -24.09
N SER A 351 19.05 3.45 -24.55
CA SER A 351 17.65 3.80 -24.75
C SER A 351 17.00 4.56 -23.58
N GLU A 352 16.07 5.45 -23.95
CA GLU A 352 14.93 5.97 -23.17
C GLU A 352 15.11 7.10 -22.13
N ASN A 353 16.31 7.42 -21.63
CA ASN A 353 16.42 8.38 -20.50
C ASN A 353 16.87 9.83 -20.83
N ARG A 354 16.94 10.26 -22.09
CA ARG A 354 17.37 11.64 -22.44
C ARG A 354 16.44 12.74 -21.90
N SER A 355 15.13 12.47 -21.82
CA SER A 355 14.14 13.43 -21.30
C SER A 355 14.13 13.50 -19.77
N ASP A 356 14.64 12.50 -19.07
CA ASP A 356 14.36 12.29 -17.64
C ASP A 356 15.06 13.31 -16.74
N PHE A 357 16.39 13.52 -16.86
CA PHE A 357 17.11 14.41 -15.93
C PHE A 357 16.79 15.89 -16.09
N HIS A 358 16.61 16.37 -17.32
CA HIS A 358 16.17 17.75 -17.55
C HIS A 358 14.73 17.95 -17.06
N GLN A 359 13.84 16.99 -17.33
CA GLN A 359 12.46 17.02 -16.83
C GLN A 359 12.42 17.04 -15.31
N ARG A 360 13.22 16.22 -14.63
CA ARG A 360 13.37 16.26 -13.16
C ARG A 360 13.87 17.61 -12.66
N ALA A 361 14.84 18.25 -13.35
CA ALA A 361 15.30 19.58 -12.99
C ALA A 361 14.19 20.63 -13.09
N GLU A 362 13.39 20.55 -14.17
CA GLU A 362 12.24 21.44 -14.37
C GLU A 362 11.10 21.15 -13.38
N GLU A 363 10.87 19.89 -13.04
CA GLU A 363 9.93 19.49 -12.01
C GLU A 363 10.35 20.03 -10.64
N ALA A 364 11.65 19.93 -10.30
CA ALA A 364 12.20 20.51 -9.08
C ALA A 364 11.98 22.03 -9.05
N ARG A 365 12.19 22.70 -10.20
CA ARG A 365 11.87 24.14 -10.35
C ARG A 365 10.38 24.44 -10.16
N ARG A 366 9.47 23.56 -10.59
CA ARG A 366 8.01 23.72 -10.39
C ARG A 366 7.60 23.55 -8.93
N LEU A 367 8.29 22.72 -8.16
CA LEU A 367 7.99 22.54 -6.73
C LEU A 367 8.41 23.75 -5.86
N ILE A 368 9.30 24.61 -6.36
CA ILE A 368 9.70 25.85 -5.69
C ILE A 368 8.57 26.89 -5.76
N ASP A 369 8.33 27.64 -4.67
CA ASP A 369 7.38 28.76 -4.59
C ASP A 369 7.47 29.65 -5.87
N PRO A 370 6.35 29.87 -6.58
CA PRO A 370 6.31 30.73 -7.77
C PRO A 370 7.04 32.08 -7.62
N LYS A 371 7.00 32.71 -6.44
CA LYS A 371 7.66 34.00 -6.17
C LYS A 371 9.18 33.90 -6.18
N ARG A 372 9.74 32.71 -5.95
CA ARG A 372 11.20 32.45 -5.92
C ARG A 372 11.72 31.81 -7.20
N ARG A 373 10.85 31.31 -8.08
CA ARG A 373 11.24 30.64 -9.33
C ARG A 373 12.09 31.52 -10.24
N ALA A 374 11.93 32.84 -10.20
CA ALA A 374 12.76 33.78 -10.96
C ALA A 374 14.25 33.73 -10.56
N GLY A 375 14.56 33.31 -9.33
CA GLY A 375 15.93 33.11 -8.84
C GLY A 375 16.53 31.74 -9.16
N VAL A 376 15.80 30.86 -9.87
CA VAL A 376 16.24 29.49 -10.17
C VAL A 376 16.93 29.42 -11.53
N VAL A 377 18.17 28.97 -11.54
CA VAL A 377 18.99 28.70 -12.73
C VAL A 377 19.09 27.18 -12.90
N VAL A 378 18.81 26.69 -14.10
CA VAL A 378 18.94 25.28 -14.46
C VAL A 378 20.11 25.12 -15.43
N ALA A 379 21.08 24.26 -15.10
CA ALA A 379 22.32 24.12 -15.90
C ALA A 379 22.67 22.65 -16.19
N PRO A 380 23.01 22.29 -17.43
CA PRO A 380 23.49 20.95 -17.76
C PRO A 380 24.92 20.72 -17.25
N ILE A 381 25.23 19.48 -16.89
CA ILE A 381 26.59 18.96 -16.64
C ILE A 381 26.82 17.77 -17.55
N ARG A 382 27.92 17.73 -18.32
CA ARG A 382 28.29 16.54 -19.07
C ARG A 382 29.02 15.55 -18.17
N TYR A 383 28.34 14.48 -17.77
CA TYR A 383 28.94 13.40 -16.99
C TYR A 383 29.52 12.32 -17.91
N ARG A 384 30.80 11.97 -17.70
CA ARG A 384 31.57 11.03 -18.53
C ARG A 384 31.95 9.78 -17.73
N PRO A 385 31.02 8.82 -17.53
CA PRO A 385 31.26 7.63 -16.70
C PRO A 385 32.39 6.74 -17.20
N GLU A 386 32.80 6.87 -18.46
CA GLU A 386 33.95 6.20 -19.06
C GLU A 386 35.30 6.65 -18.46
N LEU A 387 35.34 7.82 -17.82
CA LEU A 387 36.51 8.29 -17.09
C LEU A 387 36.51 7.68 -15.68
N ALA A 388 37.71 7.43 -15.13
CA ALA A 388 37.88 6.93 -13.77
C ALA A 388 38.82 7.82 -12.95
N GLY A 389 38.68 7.74 -11.62
CA GLY A 389 39.58 8.40 -10.67
C GLY A 389 39.74 9.90 -10.89
N ALA A 390 41.00 10.36 -10.94
CA ALA A 390 41.35 11.77 -11.06
C ALA A 390 40.88 12.43 -12.36
N SER A 391 40.79 11.66 -13.46
CA SER A 391 40.32 12.17 -14.76
C SER A 391 38.83 12.47 -14.72
N LEU A 392 38.03 11.58 -14.11
CA LEU A 392 36.60 11.80 -13.90
C LEU A 392 36.36 13.03 -13.02
N TRP A 393 37.09 13.13 -11.91
CA TRP A 393 37.03 14.27 -10.99
C TRP A 393 37.33 15.60 -11.71
N SER A 394 38.44 15.67 -12.45
CA SER A 394 38.88 16.89 -13.13
C SER A 394 37.90 17.31 -14.22
N SER A 395 37.40 16.35 -15.01
CA SER A 395 36.37 16.60 -16.01
C SER A 395 35.09 17.15 -15.36
N LEU A 396 34.62 16.52 -14.28
CA LEU A 396 33.39 16.93 -13.62
C LEU A 396 33.52 18.31 -12.97
N ARG A 397 34.64 18.58 -12.30
CA ARG A 397 34.95 19.91 -11.76
C ARG A 397 34.90 20.97 -12.86
N CYS A 398 35.58 20.74 -13.98
CA CYS A 398 35.64 21.70 -15.09
C CYS A 398 34.24 22.00 -15.67
N GLU A 399 33.40 20.97 -15.84
CA GLU A 399 32.02 21.12 -16.32
C GLU A 399 31.14 21.93 -15.37
N MET A 400 31.37 21.84 -14.05
CA MET A 400 30.59 22.55 -13.03
C MET A 400 31.10 23.98 -12.75
N GLU A 401 32.40 24.22 -12.94
CA GLU A 401 33.12 25.40 -12.45
C GLU A 401 32.49 26.71 -12.89
N ASN A 402 32.19 26.86 -14.18
CA ASN A 402 31.62 28.10 -14.71
C ASN A 402 30.25 28.41 -14.10
N SER A 403 29.34 27.42 -14.11
CA SER A 403 27.98 27.57 -13.58
C SER A 403 28.00 27.88 -12.08
N VAL A 404 28.83 27.17 -11.31
CA VAL A 404 28.92 27.34 -9.86
C VAL A 404 29.57 28.68 -9.50
N LEU A 405 30.76 28.99 -10.02
CA LEU A 405 31.49 30.21 -9.68
C LEU A 405 30.76 31.48 -10.14
N GLN A 406 30.08 31.44 -11.28
CA GLN A 406 29.23 32.55 -11.71
C GLN A 406 28.02 32.72 -10.79
N PHE A 407 27.38 31.63 -10.36
CA PHE A 407 26.20 31.67 -9.52
C PHE A 407 26.48 32.22 -8.11
N ILE A 408 27.62 31.84 -7.51
CA ILE A 408 28.01 32.27 -6.16
C ILE A 408 28.86 33.56 -6.15
N ARG A 409 29.02 34.22 -7.29
CA ARG A 409 29.77 35.47 -7.40
C ARG A 409 29.17 36.52 -6.45
N ASP A 410 30.04 37.15 -5.66
CA ASP A 410 29.67 38.17 -4.67
C ASP A 410 28.79 37.68 -3.50
N VAL A 411 28.65 36.36 -3.33
CA VAL A 411 27.91 35.78 -2.21
C VAL A 411 28.83 35.63 -0.99
N GLY A 412 28.46 36.28 0.11
CA GLY A 412 29.17 36.22 1.39
C GLY A 412 29.35 34.79 1.93
N ARG A 413 30.32 34.59 2.82
CA ARG A 413 30.55 33.29 3.48
C ARG A 413 29.34 32.89 4.32
N GLY A 414 29.03 31.59 4.36
CA GLY A 414 27.88 31.08 5.14
C GLY A 414 26.51 31.41 4.54
N ARG A 415 26.48 32.02 3.35
CA ARG A 415 25.24 32.34 2.63
C ARG A 415 24.92 31.34 1.53
N VAL A 416 25.81 30.39 1.26
CA VAL A 416 25.60 29.30 0.30
C VAL A 416 25.32 28.01 1.05
N MET A 417 24.32 27.27 0.58
CA MET A 417 24.02 25.91 1.00
C MET A 417 24.26 24.94 -0.15
N TRP A 418 24.98 23.87 0.14
CA TRP A 418 25.39 22.86 -0.83
C TRP A 418 24.63 21.56 -0.57
N ASP A 419 23.91 21.08 -1.56
CA ASP A 419 23.14 19.84 -1.47
C ASP A 419 24.04 18.62 -1.61
N MET A 420 24.17 17.87 -0.52
CA MET A 420 24.91 16.63 -0.42
C MET A 420 24.02 15.40 -0.66
N THR A 421 22.72 15.58 -0.89
CA THR A 421 21.71 14.51 -1.03
C THR A 421 21.83 13.70 -2.33
N SER A 422 22.55 14.24 -3.34
CA SER A 422 22.61 13.69 -4.70
C SER A 422 23.00 12.21 -4.76
N GLY A 423 22.39 11.48 -5.70
CA GLY A 423 22.50 10.02 -5.82
C GLY A 423 23.89 9.50 -6.19
N LEU A 424 24.69 10.27 -6.92
CA LEU A 424 26.08 9.92 -7.23
C LEU A 424 27.02 10.74 -6.34
N ARG A 425 27.62 10.08 -5.35
CA ARG A 425 28.48 10.72 -4.32
C ARG A 425 29.59 11.61 -4.87
N ILE A 426 30.06 11.33 -6.09
CA ILE A 426 31.09 12.15 -6.74
C ILE A 426 30.67 13.61 -6.94
N PHE A 427 29.39 13.89 -7.22
CA PHE A 427 28.92 15.28 -7.36
C PHE A 427 28.99 16.02 -6.03
N SER A 428 28.48 15.40 -4.95
CA SER A 428 28.56 15.96 -3.60
C SER A 428 30.01 16.24 -3.20
N HIS A 429 30.94 15.32 -3.49
CA HIS A 429 32.36 15.52 -3.22
C HIS A 429 32.99 16.64 -4.07
N VAL A 430 32.66 16.74 -5.37
CA VAL A 430 33.18 17.83 -6.20
C VAL A 430 32.66 19.18 -5.71
N LEU A 431 31.38 19.28 -5.33
CA LEU A 431 30.79 20.47 -4.70
C LEU A 431 31.53 20.86 -3.42
N GLU A 432 31.64 19.92 -2.49
CA GLU A 432 32.28 20.12 -1.19
C GLU A 432 33.76 20.50 -1.34
N LYS A 433 34.55 19.71 -2.06
CA LYS A 433 36.02 19.85 -2.08
C LYS A 433 36.53 20.90 -3.06
N SER A 434 35.76 21.25 -4.09
CA SER A 434 36.22 22.19 -5.12
C SER A 434 35.61 23.58 -4.99
N PHE A 435 34.40 23.71 -4.41
CA PHE A 435 33.65 24.96 -4.46
C PHE A 435 33.18 25.47 -3.09
N ALA A 436 32.88 24.58 -2.14
CA ALA A 436 32.44 25.00 -0.82
C ALA A 436 33.56 25.70 -0.03
N ARG A 437 33.21 26.79 0.67
CA ARG A 437 34.14 27.56 1.49
C ARG A 437 33.92 27.24 2.97
N PRO A 438 34.93 27.37 3.84
CA PRO A 438 34.73 27.26 5.28
C PRO A 438 33.61 28.19 5.75
N GLY A 439 32.67 27.64 6.53
CA GLY A 439 31.48 28.34 7.03
C GLY A 439 30.25 28.29 6.12
N ASP A 440 30.37 27.85 4.85
CA ASP A 440 29.19 27.55 4.02
C ASP A 440 28.40 26.38 4.62
N TRP A 441 27.10 26.29 4.30
CA TRP A 441 26.25 25.23 4.81
C TRP A 441 26.26 24.00 3.89
N MET A 442 26.28 22.82 4.49
CA MET A 442 26.04 21.55 3.83
C MET A 442 24.66 21.05 4.23
N LEU A 443 23.95 20.40 3.31
CA LEU A 443 22.63 19.86 3.54
C LEU A 443 22.57 18.43 3.02
N THR A 444 22.14 17.48 3.84
CA THR A 444 21.65 16.18 3.35
C THR A 444 20.21 15.97 3.83
N ILE A 445 19.36 15.48 2.92
CA ILE A 445 18.02 15.04 3.24
C ILE A 445 17.97 13.52 3.04
N ASN A 446 18.06 12.79 4.14
CA ASN A 446 18.05 11.34 4.09
C ASN A 446 16.61 10.83 4.11
N GLN A 447 16.26 9.90 3.25
CA GLN A 447 14.98 9.18 3.31
C GLN A 447 15.26 7.72 3.59
N GLN A 448 14.46 7.09 4.45
CA GLN A 448 14.55 5.64 4.65
C GLN A 448 14.21 4.92 3.35
N TRP A 449 15.01 3.92 3.01
CA TRP A 449 14.80 3.04 1.87
C TRP A 449 14.16 1.74 2.33
N SER A 450 13.03 1.37 1.74
CA SER A 450 12.44 0.06 1.95
C SER A 450 13.10 -0.95 1.03
N ALA A 451 14.03 -1.75 1.55
CA ALA A 451 14.69 -2.82 0.78
C ALA A 451 13.68 -3.84 0.22
N GLN A 452 12.61 -4.11 0.97
CA GLN A 452 11.54 -5.01 0.54
C GLN A 452 10.74 -4.47 -0.64
N ARG A 453 10.62 -3.14 -0.76
CA ARG A 453 9.75 -2.47 -1.74
C ARG A 453 10.52 -1.77 -2.87
N GLY A 454 11.84 -1.66 -2.74
CA GLY A 454 12.70 -1.05 -3.75
C GLY A 454 12.46 0.45 -3.94
N ASN A 455 12.02 1.16 -2.89
CA ASN A 455 11.69 2.59 -2.97
C ASN A 455 11.89 3.32 -1.63
N ARG A 456 11.83 4.66 -1.70
CA ARG A 456 11.93 5.56 -0.54
C ARG A 456 10.58 5.64 0.19
N ILE A 457 10.63 5.72 1.51
CA ILE A 457 9.45 5.85 2.39
C ILE A 457 9.18 7.34 2.63
N PRO A 458 8.04 7.90 2.19
CA PRO A 458 7.66 9.29 2.50
C PRO A 458 7.61 9.57 4.00
N CYS A 459 7.85 10.82 4.42
CA CYS A 459 7.87 11.26 5.84
C CYS A 459 8.95 10.61 6.72
N THR A 460 9.94 9.98 6.11
CA THR A 460 11.16 9.53 6.80
C THR A 460 12.35 10.42 6.47
N GLU A 461 12.08 11.57 5.85
CA GLU A 461 13.09 12.60 5.57
C GLU A 461 13.69 13.08 6.89
N THR A 462 14.97 12.83 7.11
CA THR A 462 15.76 13.49 8.14
C THR A 462 16.66 14.52 7.48
N ILE A 463 16.60 15.75 7.99
CA ILE A 463 17.44 16.84 7.50
C ILE A 463 18.62 16.98 8.43
N VAL A 464 19.81 16.92 7.85
CA VAL A 464 21.04 17.24 8.55
C VAL A 464 21.70 18.38 7.81
N ALA A 465 21.88 19.49 8.50
CA ALA A 465 22.61 20.64 8.00
C ALA A 465 23.75 21.01 8.95
N TRP A 466 24.93 21.25 8.40
CA TRP A 466 26.14 21.57 9.16
C TRP A 466 26.99 22.58 8.41
N LYS A 467 27.92 23.25 9.10
CA LYS A 467 28.87 24.15 8.45
C LYS A 467 30.09 23.38 7.93
N HIS A 468 30.50 23.72 6.73
CA HIS A 468 31.70 23.19 6.12
C HIS A 468 32.95 23.62 6.90
N GLY A 469 33.79 22.65 7.26
CA GLY A 469 35.00 22.86 8.05
C GLY A 469 34.80 22.76 9.57
N GLU A 470 33.56 22.66 10.05
CA GLU A 470 33.28 22.26 11.42
C GLU A 470 33.23 20.72 11.50
N LEU A 471 33.85 20.14 12.53
CA LEU A 471 33.74 18.71 12.80
C LEU A 471 32.29 18.43 13.22
N ILE A 472 31.63 17.49 12.53
CA ILE A 472 30.35 16.95 12.96
C ILE A 472 30.67 15.98 14.10
N GLU A 473 30.22 16.29 15.32
CA GLU A 473 30.28 15.35 16.45
C GLU A 473 29.27 14.22 16.32
#